data_AF-A0A373J9L5-F1
#
_entry.id   AF-A0A373J9L5-F1
#
_cell.length_a   1.000
_cell.length_b   1.000
_cell.length_c   1.000
_cell.angle_alpha   90.00
_cell.angle_beta   90.00
_cell.angle_gamma   90.00
#
_symmetry.space_group_name_H-M   'P 1'
#
loop_
_entity.id
_entity.type
_entity.pdbx_description
1 polymer ?
#
loop_
_entity_poly.entity_id
_entity_poly.type
_entity_poly.pdbx_seq_one_letter_code
_entity_poly.pdbx_strand_id
1 'polypeptide(L)'
;MQRNDRSYKDLKQKQKSAIADKTYKMHLKFYLENQRMPDATEMNDICKSLFTAVQSLAPKTEYEEFYKIVEKREKSYEERILRDIQNGIIIETLMAKKHKKTPEEKAAVAKQKKQQRRARRKQETRDNLAKEEILQDDRFFVIAGYTSGGAPYGVTWEEMGLKPWEDLEENN
;
A
#
# COMPACT_ATOMS: atom_id res chain seq x y z
N MET A 1 -0.96 24.94 -20.41
CA MET A 1 -0.79 24.28 -21.72
C MET A 1 -1.48 22.91 -21.71
N GLN A 2 -2.57 22.76 -22.46
CA GLN A 2 -3.09 21.43 -22.80
C GLN A 2 -2.03 20.74 -23.66
N ARG A 3 -1.51 19.60 -23.21
CA ARG A 3 -0.59 18.79 -24.00
C ARG A 3 -1.43 17.98 -24.98
N ASN A 4 -1.53 18.46 -26.22
CA ASN A 4 -2.34 17.87 -27.28
C ASN A 4 -1.77 16.55 -27.83
N ASP A 5 -0.52 16.21 -27.47
CA ASP A 5 0.14 15.00 -27.95
C ASP A 5 -0.05 13.75 -27.09
N ARG A 6 -0.87 13.80 -26.04
CA ARG A 6 -0.99 12.68 -25.09
C ARG A 6 -1.94 11.60 -25.60
N SER A 7 -1.48 10.35 -25.54
CA SER A 7 -2.29 9.15 -25.67
C SER A 7 -2.70 8.62 -24.28
N TYR A 8 -3.69 7.73 -24.22
CA TYR A 8 -4.10 7.04 -23.00
C TYR A 8 -2.92 6.35 -22.30
N LYS A 9 -1.97 5.83 -23.08
CA LYS A 9 -0.76 5.18 -22.56
C LYS A 9 0.11 6.15 -21.74
N ASP A 10 0.11 7.44 -22.09
CA ASP A 10 0.88 8.50 -21.42
C ASP A 10 0.17 9.09 -20.19
N LEU A 11 -1.09 8.69 -19.93
CA LEU A 11 -1.82 9.13 -18.76
C LEU A 11 -1.15 8.59 -17.49
N LYS A 12 -1.08 9.45 -16.46
CA LYS A 12 -0.62 9.05 -15.13
C LYS A 12 -1.51 7.95 -14.59
N GLN A 13 -0.94 7.05 -13.78
CA GLN A 13 -1.70 5.96 -13.17
C GLN A 13 -2.96 6.45 -12.44
N LYS A 14 -2.85 7.58 -11.72
CA LYS A 14 -3.99 8.22 -11.06
C LYS A 14 -5.14 8.59 -12.02
N GLN A 15 -4.83 9.04 -13.24
CA GLN A 15 -5.82 9.37 -14.25
C GLN A 15 -6.45 8.10 -14.85
N LYS A 16 -5.62 7.08 -15.14
CA LYS A 16 -6.09 5.76 -15.61
C LYS A 16 -7.03 5.11 -14.60
N SER A 17 -6.69 5.15 -13.31
CA SER A 17 -7.53 4.69 -12.21
C SER A 17 -8.83 5.48 -12.10
N ALA A 18 -8.79 6.81 -12.21
CA ALA A 18 -10.02 7.62 -12.20
C ALA A 18 -10.96 7.30 -13.37
N ILE A 19 -10.41 7.01 -14.55
CA ILE A 19 -11.19 6.55 -15.71
C ILE A 19 -11.78 5.17 -15.43
N ALA A 20 -10.99 4.23 -14.88
CA ALA A 20 -11.48 2.90 -14.50
C ALA A 20 -12.60 2.96 -13.44
N ASP A 21 -12.43 3.78 -12.41
CA ASP A 21 -13.43 3.99 -11.37
C ASP A 21 -14.73 4.55 -11.96
N LYS A 22 -14.64 5.48 -12.92
CA LYS A 22 -15.80 6.02 -13.63
C LYS A 22 -16.50 4.94 -14.45
N THR A 23 -15.74 4.11 -15.18
CA THR A 23 -16.29 2.98 -15.95
C THR A 23 -17.03 2.01 -15.05
N TYR A 24 -16.42 1.58 -13.94
CA TYR A 24 -17.05 0.67 -12.99
C TYR A 24 -18.34 1.22 -12.40
N LYS A 25 -18.36 2.52 -12.02
CA LYS A 25 -19.57 3.18 -11.52
C LYS A 25 -20.72 3.16 -12.51
N MET A 26 -20.44 3.33 -13.80
CA MET A 26 -21.46 3.25 -14.84
C MET A 26 -22.03 1.84 -14.98
N HIS A 27 -21.17 0.81 -14.96
CA HIS A 27 -21.62 -0.59 -15.03
C HIS A 27 -22.41 -1.00 -13.80
N LEU A 28 -21.97 -0.58 -12.60
CA LEU A 28 -22.72 -0.83 -11.38
C LEU A 28 -24.08 -0.12 -11.38
N LYS A 29 -24.15 1.11 -11.91
CA LYS A 29 -25.42 1.84 -12.05
C LYS A 29 -26.37 1.10 -12.97
N PHE A 30 -25.87 0.68 -14.12
CA PHE A 30 -26.63 -0.11 -15.06
C PHE A 30 -27.15 -1.41 -14.43
N TYR A 31 -26.29 -2.13 -13.70
CA TYR A 31 -26.65 -3.38 -13.03
C TYR A 31 -27.72 -3.18 -11.96
N LEU A 32 -27.64 -2.12 -11.16
CA LEU A 32 -28.64 -1.85 -10.13
C LEU A 32 -30.00 -1.46 -10.73
N GLU A 33 -30.01 -0.74 -11.86
CA GLU A 33 -31.24 -0.34 -12.56
C GLU A 33 -31.88 -1.51 -13.32
N ASN A 34 -31.08 -2.37 -13.97
CA ASN A 34 -31.58 -3.39 -14.89
C ASN A 34 -31.45 -4.83 -14.37
N GLN A 35 -30.79 -5.03 -13.22
CA GLN A 35 -30.47 -6.34 -12.64
C GLN A 35 -29.74 -7.30 -13.59
N ARG A 36 -29.01 -6.74 -14.57
CA ARG A 36 -28.20 -7.47 -15.54
C ARG A 36 -26.96 -6.68 -15.95
N MET A 37 -25.97 -7.34 -16.53
CA MET A 37 -24.85 -6.67 -17.18
C MET A 37 -25.29 -5.98 -18.48
N PRO A 38 -24.61 -4.88 -18.89
CA PRO A 38 -24.83 -4.24 -20.19
C PRO A 38 -24.58 -5.23 -21.33
N ASP A 39 -25.36 -5.13 -22.41
CA ASP A 39 -25.05 -5.86 -23.65
C ASP A 39 -23.93 -5.16 -24.44
N ALA A 40 -23.52 -5.76 -25.57
CA ALA A 40 -22.46 -5.20 -26.41
C ALA A 40 -22.78 -3.79 -26.97
N THR A 41 -24.06 -3.48 -27.21
CA THR A 41 -24.51 -2.18 -27.72
C THR A 41 -24.50 -1.13 -26.61
N GLU A 42 -25.05 -1.46 -25.45
CA GLU A 42 -25.08 -0.59 -24.26
C GLU A 42 -23.67 -0.34 -23.73
N MET A 43 -22.80 -1.35 -23.77
CA MET A 43 -21.38 -1.19 -23.45
C MET A 43 -20.72 -0.19 -24.42
N ASN A 44 -21.03 -0.28 -25.71
CA ASN A 44 -20.49 0.65 -26.70
C ASN A 44 -20.91 2.10 -26.38
N ASP A 45 -22.15 2.31 -25.97
CA ASP A 45 -22.66 3.64 -25.59
C ASP A 45 -22.02 4.15 -24.29
N ILE A 46 -21.84 3.28 -23.29
CA ILE A 46 -21.07 3.58 -22.08
C ILE A 46 -19.63 3.97 -22.47
N CYS A 47 -19.00 3.21 -23.36
CA CYS A 47 -17.63 3.45 -23.83
C CYS A 47 -17.51 4.79 -24.56
N LYS A 48 -18.44 5.13 -25.47
CA LYS A 48 -18.49 6.43 -26.16
C LYS A 48 -18.57 7.60 -25.18
N SER A 49 -19.45 7.51 -24.17
CA SER A 49 -19.60 8.56 -23.16
C SER A 49 -18.33 8.76 -22.31
N LEU A 50 -17.59 7.67 -22.06
CA LEU A 50 -16.30 7.71 -21.37
C LEU A 50 -15.22 8.27 -22.28
N PHE A 51 -15.24 7.90 -23.56
CA PHE A 51 -14.26 8.32 -24.55
C PHE A 51 -14.26 9.84 -24.72
N THR A 52 -15.43 10.51 -24.69
CA THR A 52 -15.49 11.99 -24.66
C THR A 52 -14.66 12.58 -23.52
N ALA A 53 -14.72 11.99 -22.33
CA ALA A 53 -13.91 12.43 -21.19
C ALA A 53 -12.42 12.09 -21.36
N VAL A 54 -12.10 10.95 -21.96
CA VAL A 54 -10.72 10.55 -22.26
C VAL A 54 -10.10 11.45 -23.33
N GLN A 55 -10.86 11.82 -24.36
CA GLN A 55 -10.41 12.67 -25.46
C GLN A 55 -10.01 14.07 -24.96
N SER A 56 -10.72 14.59 -23.93
CA SER A 56 -10.32 15.84 -23.25
C SER A 56 -8.97 15.74 -22.53
N LEU A 57 -8.56 14.55 -22.11
CA LEU A 57 -7.33 14.29 -21.35
C LEU A 57 -6.18 13.82 -22.23
N ALA A 58 -6.49 13.05 -23.26
CA ALA A 58 -5.59 12.35 -24.17
C ALA A 58 -6.17 12.33 -25.61
N PRO A 59 -6.04 13.44 -26.37
CA PRO A 59 -6.66 13.60 -27.67
C PRO A 59 -6.18 12.62 -28.76
N LYS A 60 -4.96 12.08 -28.64
CA LYS A 60 -4.38 11.11 -29.60
C LYS A 60 -4.80 9.66 -29.36
N THR A 61 -5.70 9.41 -28.41
CA THR A 61 -6.16 8.04 -28.13
C THR A 61 -7.18 7.63 -29.18
N GLU A 62 -6.92 6.55 -29.89
CA GLU A 62 -7.91 5.94 -30.78
C GLU A 62 -9.02 5.25 -29.98
N TYR A 63 -10.26 5.37 -30.47
CA TYR A 63 -11.43 4.75 -29.82
C TYR A 63 -11.27 3.23 -29.71
N GLU A 64 -10.78 2.59 -30.76
CA GLU A 64 -10.52 1.15 -30.84
C GLU A 64 -9.56 0.66 -29.74
N GLU A 65 -8.50 1.42 -29.47
CA GLU A 65 -7.55 1.09 -28.40
C GLU A 65 -8.20 1.23 -27.01
N PHE A 66 -9.01 2.28 -26.81
CA PHE A 66 -9.71 2.49 -25.55
C PHE A 66 -10.79 1.43 -25.30
N TYR A 67 -11.53 1.05 -26.35
CA TYR A 67 -12.56 0.03 -26.28
C TYR A 67 -12.00 -1.32 -25.81
N LYS A 68 -10.88 -1.77 -26.37
CA LYS A 68 -10.17 -3.00 -25.93
C LYS A 68 -9.76 -2.96 -24.45
N ILE A 69 -9.48 -1.77 -23.91
CA ILE A 69 -9.14 -1.61 -22.49
C ILE A 69 -10.39 -1.76 -21.61
N VAL A 70 -11.53 -1.22 -22.05
CA VAL A 70 -12.82 -1.34 -21.34
C VAL A 70 -13.32 -2.79 -21.38
N GLU A 71 -13.31 -3.41 -22.55
CA GLU A 71 -13.70 -4.82 -22.76
C GLU A 71 -12.90 -5.77 -21.85
N LYS A 72 -11.58 -5.59 -21.73
CA LYS A 72 -10.75 -6.40 -20.83
C LYS A 72 -11.14 -6.25 -19.35
N ARG A 73 -11.62 -5.07 -18.93
CA ARG A 73 -12.00 -4.80 -17.54
C ARG A 73 -13.39 -5.32 -17.21
N GLU A 74 -14.29 -5.30 -18.20
CA GLU A 74 -15.66 -5.76 -18.06
C GLU A 74 -15.74 -7.21 -17.58
N LYS A 75 -14.87 -8.08 -18.10
CA LYS A 75 -14.77 -9.48 -17.69
C LYS A 75 -14.63 -9.68 -16.17
N SER A 76 -14.08 -8.69 -15.45
CA SER A 76 -13.95 -8.73 -13.99
C SER A 76 -14.99 -7.91 -13.25
N TYR A 77 -15.83 -7.13 -13.95
CA TYR A 77 -16.83 -6.28 -13.30
C TYR A 77 -18.03 -7.07 -12.80
N GLU A 78 -18.48 -8.10 -13.50
CA GLU A 78 -19.61 -8.92 -13.06
C GLU A 78 -19.34 -9.55 -11.68
N GLU A 79 -18.26 -10.31 -11.55
CA GLU A 79 -17.86 -10.94 -10.27
C GLU A 79 -17.65 -9.90 -9.16
N ARG A 80 -17.08 -8.75 -9.51
CA ARG A 80 -16.84 -7.67 -8.57
C ARG A 80 -18.15 -7.01 -8.11
N ILE A 81 -19.09 -6.77 -9.02
CA ILE A 81 -20.42 -6.21 -8.71
C ILE A 81 -21.16 -7.15 -7.77
N LEU A 82 -21.19 -8.44 -8.06
CA LEU A 82 -21.84 -9.44 -7.19
C LEU A 82 -21.21 -9.46 -5.79
N ARG A 83 -19.88 -9.44 -5.70
CA ARG A 83 -19.16 -9.36 -4.42
C ARG A 83 -19.47 -8.07 -3.67
N ASP A 84 -19.47 -6.94 -4.35
CA ASP A 84 -19.72 -5.63 -3.76
C ASP A 84 -21.18 -5.53 -3.27
N ILE A 85 -22.15 -6.13 -3.98
CA ILE A 85 -23.55 -6.28 -3.55
C ILE A 85 -23.65 -7.17 -2.30
N GLN A 86 -22.97 -8.32 -2.28
CA GLN A 86 -22.91 -9.19 -1.09
C GLN A 86 -22.32 -8.48 0.13
N ASN A 87 -21.36 -7.58 -0.09
CA ASN A 87 -20.74 -6.76 0.95
C ASN A 87 -21.57 -5.51 1.32
N GLY A 88 -22.74 -5.30 0.72
CA GLY A 88 -23.59 -4.13 0.98
C GLY A 88 -23.04 -2.80 0.44
N ILE A 89 -22.11 -2.84 -0.51
CA ILE A 89 -21.56 -1.64 -1.16
C ILE A 89 -22.57 -1.13 -2.18
N ILE A 90 -23.34 -0.12 -1.80
CA ILE A 90 -24.27 0.60 -2.67
C ILE A 90 -23.58 1.69 -3.49
N ILE A 91 -24.24 2.12 -4.57
CA ILE A 91 -23.77 3.23 -5.42
C ILE A 91 -23.46 4.49 -4.62
N GLU A 92 -24.25 4.78 -3.58
CA GLU A 92 -24.06 5.94 -2.74
C GLU A 92 -22.72 5.90 -2.01
N THR A 93 -22.29 4.73 -1.52
CA THR A 93 -20.98 4.53 -0.88
C THR A 93 -19.83 4.77 -1.85
N LEU A 94 -19.99 4.41 -3.13
CA LEU A 94 -18.97 4.62 -4.16
C LEU A 94 -18.98 6.05 -4.72
N MET A 95 -20.15 6.68 -4.78
CA MET A 95 -20.35 8.06 -5.23
C MET A 95 -20.08 9.07 -4.12
N ALA A 96 -20.12 8.65 -2.86
CA ALA A 96 -19.68 9.43 -1.71
C ALA A 96 -18.26 9.93 -2.03
N LYS A 97 -18.16 11.24 -2.24
CA LYS A 97 -16.87 11.90 -2.38
C LYS A 97 -16.09 11.51 -1.14
N LYS A 98 -15.03 10.71 -1.29
CA LYS A 98 -14.00 10.58 -0.24
C LYS A 98 -13.73 12.00 0.22
N HIS A 99 -14.13 12.32 1.44
CA HIS A 99 -13.92 13.63 2.01
C HIS A 99 -12.44 13.93 1.78
N LYS A 100 -12.12 15.04 1.11
CA LYS A 100 -10.73 15.49 1.02
C LYS A 100 -10.34 15.70 2.48
N LYS A 101 -9.60 14.75 3.06
CA LYS A 101 -9.08 14.87 4.42
C LYS A 101 -8.54 16.28 4.56
N THR A 102 -9.10 17.00 5.52
CA THR A 102 -8.66 18.35 5.83
C THR A 102 -7.14 18.33 6.06
N PRO A 103 -6.42 19.43 5.81
CA PRO A 103 -4.99 19.49 6.10
C PRO A 103 -4.67 19.04 7.53
N GLU A 104 -5.58 19.27 8.48
CA GLU A 104 -5.51 18.75 9.85
C GLU A 104 -5.58 17.23 9.96
N GLU A 105 -6.52 16.55 9.31
CA GLU A 105 -6.57 15.07 9.34
C GLU A 105 -5.30 14.45 8.72
N LYS A 106 -4.74 15.06 7.68
CA LYS A 106 -3.47 14.61 7.10
C LYS A 106 -2.31 14.83 8.06
N ALA A 107 -2.27 15.96 8.75
CA ALA A 107 -1.26 16.25 9.76
C ALA A 107 -1.38 15.29 10.96
N ALA A 108 -2.60 14.95 11.39
CA ALA A 108 -2.85 13.97 12.44
C ALA A 108 -2.33 12.58 12.07
N VAL A 109 -2.64 12.09 10.85
CA VAL A 109 -2.12 10.81 10.34
C VAL A 109 -0.59 10.83 10.22
N ALA A 110 0.00 11.96 9.81
CA ALA A 110 1.46 12.11 9.74
C ALA A 110 2.11 12.08 11.13
N LYS A 111 1.51 12.76 12.12
CA LYS A 111 1.94 12.71 13.53
C LYS A 111 1.85 11.29 14.10
N GLN A 112 0.75 10.59 13.86
CA GLN A 112 0.53 9.22 14.32
C GLN A 112 1.54 8.24 13.72
N LYS A 113 1.79 8.31 12.40
CA LYS A 113 2.83 7.50 11.74
C LYS A 113 4.23 7.81 12.26
N LYS A 114 4.54 9.08 12.56
CA LYS A 114 5.82 9.49 13.15
C LYS A 114 5.99 8.94 14.57
N GLN A 115 4.93 8.94 15.37
CA GLN A 115 4.93 8.34 16.71
C GLN A 115 5.12 6.82 16.67
N GLN A 116 4.41 6.10 15.78
CA GLN A 116 4.61 4.67 15.59
C GLN A 116 6.05 4.32 15.19
N ARG A 117 6.64 5.09 14.25
CA ARG A 117 8.06 4.90 13.87
C ARG A 117 9.01 5.12 15.04
N ARG A 118 8.76 6.12 15.89
CA ARG A 118 9.57 6.38 17.09
C ARG A 118 9.43 5.26 18.13
N ALA A 119 8.21 4.77 18.36
CA ALA A 119 7.96 3.65 19.26
C ALA A 119 8.68 2.39 18.79
N ARG A 120 8.60 2.08 17.49
CA ARG A 120 9.30 0.94 16.88
C ARG A 120 10.82 1.04 17.04
N ARG A 121 11.41 2.22 16.78
CA ARG A 121 12.85 2.44 16.99
C ARG A 121 13.27 2.26 18.45
N LYS A 122 12.49 2.79 19.39
CA LYS A 122 12.76 2.60 20.83
C LYS A 122 12.68 1.13 21.23
N GLN A 123 11.72 0.39 20.69
CA GLN A 123 11.61 -1.05 20.93
C GLN A 123 12.82 -1.78 20.34
N GLU A 124 13.20 -1.50 19.08
CA GLU A 124 14.38 -2.10 18.44
C GLU A 124 15.67 -1.80 19.23
N THR A 125 15.85 -0.59 19.77
CA THR A 125 17.00 -0.28 20.65
C THR A 125 16.98 -1.08 21.96
N ARG A 126 15.80 -1.21 22.60
CA ARG A 126 15.67 -2.02 23.82
C ARG A 126 15.90 -3.50 23.57
N ASP A 127 15.36 -4.02 22.47
CA ASP A 127 15.54 -5.41 22.07
C ASP A 127 17.01 -5.70 21.70
N ASN A 128 17.72 -4.74 21.11
CA ASN A 128 19.15 -4.86 20.84
C ASN A 128 19.99 -4.78 22.12
N LEU A 129 19.68 -3.85 23.04
CA LEU A 129 20.35 -3.77 24.35
C LEU A 129 20.15 -5.06 25.15
N ALA A 130 18.92 -5.60 25.18
CA ALA A 130 18.64 -6.86 25.84
C ALA A 130 19.39 -8.05 25.20
N LYS A 131 19.65 -8.02 23.88
CA LYS A 131 20.48 -9.04 23.23
C LYS A 131 21.95 -8.91 23.57
N GLU A 132 22.48 -7.69 23.66
CA GLU A 132 23.85 -7.46 24.15
C GLU A 132 24.00 -7.93 25.60
N GLU A 133 23.02 -7.62 26.47
CA GLU A 133 22.97 -8.14 27.85
C GLU A 133 22.89 -9.67 27.89
N ILE A 134 22.15 -10.33 26.99
CA ILE A 134 22.12 -11.81 26.91
C ILE A 134 23.46 -12.39 26.42
N LEU A 135 24.25 -11.62 25.67
CA LEU A 135 25.57 -12.02 25.17
C LEU A 135 26.69 -11.70 26.17
N GLN A 136 26.37 -11.24 27.39
CA GLN A 136 27.29 -11.06 28.52
C GLN A 136 26.78 -11.81 29.75
N ASP A 137 27.63 -12.50 30.51
CA ASP A 137 27.22 -13.13 31.77
C ASP A 137 28.36 -13.13 32.82
N ASP A 138 28.08 -13.65 34.03
CA ASP A 138 29.06 -13.69 35.14
C ASP A 138 30.34 -14.49 34.82
N ARG A 139 30.31 -15.36 33.80
CA ARG A 139 31.43 -16.24 33.42
C ARG A 139 32.13 -15.75 32.15
N PHE A 140 31.37 -15.19 31.21
CA PHE A 140 31.82 -14.76 29.90
C PHE A 140 31.66 -13.24 29.73
N PHE A 141 32.78 -12.56 29.47
CA PHE A 141 32.83 -11.16 29.06
C PHE A 141 32.09 -10.92 27.73
N VAL A 142 32.13 -11.87 26.79
CA VAL A 142 31.29 -11.88 25.57
C VAL A 142 31.01 -13.33 25.14
N ILE A 143 29.74 -13.72 25.00
CA ILE A 143 29.31 -15.01 24.46
C ILE A 143 29.34 -14.95 22.93
N ALA A 144 30.22 -15.71 22.30
CA ALA A 144 30.36 -15.77 20.84
C ALA A 144 29.29 -16.67 20.19
N GLY A 145 28.74 -17.61 20.94
CA GLY A 145 27.64 -18.46 20.48
C GLY A 145 27.29 -19.58 21.45
N TYR A 146 26.36 -20.45 21.02
CA TYR A 146 25.96 -21.65 21.75
C TYR A 146 26.32 -22.90 20.95
N THR A 147 26.85 -23.91 21.63
CA THR A 147 27.11 -25.24 21.06
C THR A 147 25.79 -25.96 20.76
N SER A 148 25.83 -27.05 19.99
CA SER A 148 24.64 -27.87 19.66
C SER A 148 23.93 -28.47 20.89
N GLY A 149 24.62 -28.56 22.04
CA GLY A 149 24.06 -28.94 23.33
C GLY A 149 23.56 -27.77 24.19
N GLY A 150 23.53 -26.54 23.67
CA GLY A 150 23.06 -25.35 24.37
C GLY A 150 24.06 -24.76 25.38
N ALA A 151 25.29 -25.27 25.47
CA ALA A 151 26.32 -24.68 26.31
C ALA A 151 26.91 -23.42 25.64
N PRO A 152 26.96 -22.26 26.34
CA PRO A 152 27.58 -21.04 25.82
C PRO A 152 29.09 -21.18 25.73
N TYR A 153 29.69 -20.58 24.71
CA TYR A 153 31.14 -20.38 24.61
C TYR A 153 31.43 -18.95 24.17
N GLY A 154 32.56 -18.42 24.62
CA GLY A 154 32.88 -17.02 24.44
C GLY A 154 34.18 -16.64 25.13
N VAL A 155 34.46 -15.34 25.17
CA VAL A 155 35.60 -14.76 25.89
C VAL A 155 35.23 -14.65 27.36
N THR A 156 36.06 -15.20 28.25
CA THR A 156 35.87 -15.12 29.70
C THR A 156 36.44 -13.83 30.28
N TRP A 157 35.96 -13.43 31.46
CA TRP A 157 36.52 -12.29 32.20
C TRP A 157 38.01 -12.52 32.54
N GLU A 158 38.38 -13.75 32.88
CA GLU A 158 39.76 -14.14 33.20
C GLU A 158 40.71 -14.01 32.00
N GLU A 159 40.26 -14.38 30.78
CA GLU A 159 41.05 -14.21 29.56
C GLU A 159 41.32 -12.73 29.21
N MET A 160 40.39 -11.84 29.58
CA MET A 160 40.58 -10.39 29.46
C MET A 160 41.39 -9.80 30.61
N GLY A 161 41.77 -10.61 31.62
CA GLY A 161 42.50 -10.16 32.81
C GLY A 161 41.67 -9.27 33.74
N LEU A 162 40.34 -9.33 33.64
CA LEU A 162 39.39 -8.50 34.39
C LEU A 162 38.57 -9.35 35.35
N LYS A 163 38.08 -8.74 36.43
CA LYS A 163 37.05 -9.37 37.25
C LYS A 163 35.67 -9.19 36.61
N PRO A 164 34.73 -10.14 36.80
CA PRO A 164 33.35 -9.96 36.38
C PRO A 164 32.79 -8.62 36.83
N TRP A 165 32.23 -7.86 35.90
CA TRP A 165 31.65 -6.51 36.11
C TRP A 165 32.66 -5.40 36.43
N GLU A 166 33.95 -5.62 36.23
CA GLU A 166 34.96 -4.55 36.29
C GLU A 166 34.83 -3.70 35.03
N ASP A 167 34.32 -2.48 35.17
CA ASP A 167 34.18 -1.53 34.06
C ASP A 167 35.57 -1.23 33.48
N LEU A 168 35.67 -1.24 32.15
CA LEU A 168 36.84 -0.71 31.45
C LEU A 168 36.88 0.79 31.73
N GLU A 169 37.61 1.24 32.75
CA GLU A 169 37.89 2.66 32.92
C GLU A 169 38.49 3.20 31.62
N GLU A 170 37.75 4.08 30.93
CA GLU A 170 38.21 4.79 29.74
C GLU A 170 39.43 5.63 30.12
N ASN A 171 40.62 5.06 29.99
CA ASN A 171 41.85 5.83 29.92
C ASN A 171 41.86 6.55 28.57
N ASN A 172 41.69 7.86 28.65
CA ASN A 172 41.72 8.85 27.56
C ASN A 172 43.09 8.88 26.86
#